data_AF-A0A392QJG4-F1
#
_entry.id   AF-A0A392QJG4-F1
#
_cell.length_a   1.000
_cell.length_b   1.000
_cell.length_c   1.000
_cell.angle_alpha   90.00
_cell.angle_beta   90.00
_cell.angle_gamma   90.00
#
_symmetry.space_group_name_H-M   'P 1'
#
loop_
_entity.id
_entity.type
_entity.pdbx_description
1 polymer ?
#
loop_
_entity_poly.entity_id
_entity_poly.type
_entity_poly.pdbx_seq_one_letter_code
_entity_poly.pdbx_strand_id
1 'polypeptide(L)'
;MDAFKRLQKRDVVFGVDKPAKVSFADSFIDPGDEIMSQVKTVFIDALPPSWDEDYVRSLLKKYGEVEKIELARNMPAARRKDYGFVTFGSHDAAIRCAE
;
A
#
# COMPACT_ATOMS: atom_id res chain seq x y z
N MET A 1 12.57 40.77 3.66
CA MET A 1 12.11 39.38 3.92
C MET A 1 11.73 38.82 2.55
N ASP A 2 12.75 38.42 1.80
CA ASP A 2 12.79 38.41 0.33
C ASP A 2 13.12 37.00 -0.22
N ALA A 3 12.55 35.96 0.39
CA ALA A 3 12.77 34.58 -0.06
C ALA A 3 11.85 34.18 -1.23
N PHE A 4 10.68 34.82 -1.37
CA PHE A 4 9.70 34.45 -2.40
C PHE A 4 10.00 35.04 -3.80
N LYS A 5 10.79 36.12 -3.88
CA LYS A 5 10.99 36.87 -5.13
C LYS A 5 12.23 36.44 -5.94
N ARG A 6 13.04 35.50 -5.45
CA ARG A 6 14.28 35.04 -6.12
C ARG A 6 14.22 33.65 -6.77
N LEU A 7 13.10 32.94 -6.66
CA LEU A 7 12.91 31.65 -7.36
C LEU A 7 12.10 31.78 -8.67
N GLN A 8 11.66 32.99 -9.03
CA GLN A 8 10.71 33.18 -10.11
C GLN A 8 11.31 33.57 -11.47
N LYS A 9 12.61 33.40 -11.72
CA LYS A 9 13.17 33.49 -13.08
C LYS A 9 14.42 32.66 -13.31
N ARG A 10 14.29 31.68 -14.20
CA ARG A 10 15.14 31.39 -15.38
C ARG A 10 14.25 30.51 -16.26
N ASP A 11 13.55 31.10 -17.23
CA ASP A 11 14.02 31.13 -18.62
C ASP A 11 14.56 29.76 -19.04
N VAL A 12 13.77 29.00 -19.81
CA VAL A 12 14.14 28.53 -21.15
C VAL A 12 12.96 27.73 -21.75
N VAL A 13 12.70 28.05 -23.00
CA VAL A 13 11.71 27.53 -23.96
C VAL A 13 11.70 25.99 -24.01
N PHE A 14 10.53 25.34 -23.92
CA PHE A 14 10.38 23.92 -24.30
C PHE A 14 10.34 23.79 -25.83
N GLY A 15 11.48 24.06 -26.46
CA GLY A 15 11.88 23.40 -27.68
C GLY A 15 12.47 22.05 -27.29
N VAL A 16 12.06 21.00 -27.98
CA VAL A 16 12.54 19.62 -27.83
C VAL A 16 14.08 19.53 -27.74
N ASP A 17 14.61 19.21 -26.54
CA ASP A 17 15.80 18.35 -26.32
C ASP A 17 15.97 18.06 -24.80
N LYS A 18 16.02 16.77 -24.41
CA LYS A 18 15.88 16.23 -23.02
C LYS A 18 17.06 16.63 -22.08
N PRO A 19 16.86 16.72 -20.74
CA PRO A 19 16.88 15.51 -19.89
C PRO A 19 15.79 15.50 -18.80
N ALA A 20 15.01 14.43 -18.75
CA ALA A 20 14.16 14.16 -17.59
C ALA A 20 15.04 13.90 -16.36
N LYS A 21 14.78 14.58 -15.24
CA LYS A 21 15.30 14.16 -13.94
C LYS A 21 14.14 14.03 -12.95
N VAL A 22 13.83 12.77 -12.65
CA VAL A 22 12.77 12.29 -11.76
C VAL A 22 13.43 11.61 -10.57
N SER A 23 13.13 12.08 -9.35
CA SER A 23 13.51 11.44 -8.06
C SER A 23 12.71 12.14 -6.93
N PHE A 24 12.42 11.55 -5.77
CA PHE A 24 11.99 10.18 -5.48
C PHE A 24 10.49 10.25 -5.16
N ALA A 25 9.71 9.24 -5.53
CA ALA A 25 8.47 8.96 -4.83
C ALA A 25 8.80 8.11 -3.59
N ASP A 26 9.58 8.68 -2.67
CA ASP A 26 9.78 8.06 -1.35
C ASP A 26 8.65 8.55 -0.46
N SER A 27 7.51 7.88 -0.62
CA SER A 27 6.45 7.95 0.37
C SER A 27 6.05 6.54 0.75
N PHE A 28 7.05 5.68 0.97
CA PHE A 28 6.94 4.71 2.04
C PHE A 28 7.16 5.51 3.33
N ILE A 29 6.08 6.12 3.82
CA ILE A 29 6.05 6.58 5.21
C ILE A 29 6.21 5.30 6.01
N ASP A 30 7.40 5.07 6.57
CA ASP A 30 7.58 4.07 7.60
C ASP A 30 6.63 4.49 8.73
N PRO A 31 5.49 3.80 8.89
CA PRO A 31 4.58 4.15 9.96
C PRO A 31 5.36 3.80 11.22
N GLY A 32 5.82 4.80 11.99
CA GLY A 32 6.57 4.54 13.22
C GLY A 32 5.84 3.51 14.10
N ASP A 33 6.57 2.77 14.93
CA ASP A 33 6.09 1.61 15.68
C ASP A 33 4.71 1.78 16.34
N GLU A 34 4.35 2.98 16.79
CA GLU A 34 3.03 3.31 17.37
C GLU A 34 1.85 3.14 16.40
N ILE A 35 2.09 3.38 15.10
CA ILE A 35 1.10 3.22 14.04
C ILE A 35 1.01 1.74 13.66
N MET A 36 2.16 1.05 13.50
CA MET A 36 2.18 -0.39 13.24
C MET A 36 1.48 -1.18 14.35
N SER A 37 1.64 -0.77 15.62
CA SER A 37 0.97 -1.37 16.80
C SER A 37 -0.57 -1.30 16.77
N GLN A 38 -1.14 -0.50 15.88
CA GLN A 38 -2.59 -0.38 15.70
C GLN A 38 -3.08 -0.97 14.37
N VAL A 39 -2.17 -1.42 13.51
CA VAL A 39 -2.53 -1.97 12.20
C VAL A 39 -3.18 -3.33 12.40
N LYS A 40 -4.45 -3.42 12.06
CA LYS A 40 -5.20 -4.68 12.02
C LYS A 40 -5.27 -5.29 10.62
N THR A 41 -4.71 -4.61 9.62
CA THR A 41 -4.80 -5.01 8.21
C THR A 41 -3.48 -5.61 7.74
N VAL A 42 -3.54 -6.84 7.26
CA VAL A 42 -2.42 -7.55 6.65
C VAL A 42 -2.53 -7.46 5.13
N PHE A 43 -1.41 -7.17 4.49
CA PHE A 43 -1.27 -7.24 3.04
C PHE A 43 -0.72 -8.61 2.64
N ILE A 44 -1.34 -9.23 1.64
CA ILE A 44 -0.91 -10.52 1.10
C ILE A 44 -0.58 -10.32 -0.37
N ASP A 45 0.68 -10.54 -0.72
CA ASP A 45 1.17 -10.49 -2.11
C ASP A 45 1.21 -11.88 -2.73
N ALA A 46 1.33 -11.93 -4.06
CA ALA A 46 1.42 -13.17 -4.85
C ALA A 46 0.29 -14.20 -4.59
N LEU A 47 -0.93 -13.73 -4.33
CA LEU A 47 -2.12 -14.56 -4.18
C LEU A 47 -2.45 -15.32 -5.49
N PRO A 48 -2.66 -16.65 -5.41
CA PRO A 48 -3.10 -17.43 -6.56
C PRO A 48 -4.47 -16.97 -7.07
N PRO A 49 -4.71 -17.00 -8.40
CA PRO A 49 -6.01 -16.63 -8.97
C PRO A 49 -7.14 -17.62 -8.61
N SER A 50 -6.80 -18.80 -8.09
CA SER A 50 -7.76 -19.76 -7.56
C SER A 50 -8.26 -19.44 -6.16
N TRP A 51 -7.56 -18.56 -5.42
CA TRP A 51 -7.96 -18.20 -4.06
C TRP A 51 -9.05 -17.14 -4.10
N ASP A 52 -10.16 -17.45 -3.45
CA ASP A 52 -11.29 -16.55 -3.20
C ASP A 52 -11.31 -16.09 -1.73
N GLU A 53 -12.21 -15.16 -1.43
CA GLU A 53 -12.34 -14.58 -0.09
C GLU A 53 -12.65 -15.63 0.98
N ASP A 54 -13.47 -16.64 0.68
CA ASP A 54 -13.81 -17.72 1.60
C ASP A 54 -12.60 -18.62 1.88
N TYR A 55 -11.82 -18.94 0.84
CA TYR A 55 -10.57 -19.69 1.01
C TYR A 55 -9.57 -18.94 1.89
N VAL A 56 -9.34 -17.65 1.60
CA VAL A 56 -8.45 -16.78 2.39
C VAL A 56 -8.96 -16.67 3.83
N ARG A 57 -10.27 -16.49 4.02
CA ARG A 57 -10.88 -16.44 5.35
C ARG A 57 -10.64 -17.72 6.13
N SER A 58 -10.89 -18.87 5.50
CA SER A 58 -10.70 -20.18 6.12
C SER A 58 -9.24 -20.40 6.54
N LEU A 59 -8.30 -20.02 5.66
CA LEU A 59 -6.87 -20.14 5.92
C LEU A 59 -6.43 -19.26 7.11
N LEU A 60 -6.95 -18.03 7.18
CA LEU A 60 -6.52 -17.02 8.15
C LEU A 60 -7.30 -17.05 9.47
N LYS A 61 -8.46 -17.70 9.51
CA LYS A 61 -9.29 -17.86 10.71
C LYS A 61 -8.54 -18.52 11.87
N LYS A 62 -7.50 -19.30 11.59
CA LYS A 62 -6.64 -19.90 12.62
C LYS A 62 -5.82 -18.87 13.42
N TYR A 63 -5.54 -17.70 12.83
CA TYR A 63 -4.80 -16.62 13.49
C TYR A 63 -5.72 -15.72 14.31
N GLY A 64 -6.97 -15.53 13.85
CA GLY A 64 -7.99 -14.80 14.58
C GLY A 64 -9.25 -14.53 13.74
N GLU A 65 -10.16 -13.73 14.28
CA GLU A 65 -11.36 -13.31 13.57
C GLU A 65 -11.01 -12.33 12.45
N VAL A 66 -11.42 -12.66 11.22
CA VAL A 66 -11.29 -11.80 10.05
C VAL A 66 -12.55 -10.95 9.90
N GLU A 67 -12.40 -9.62 9.99
CA GLU A 67 -13.48 -8.65 9.82
C GLU A 67 -13.74 -8.35 8.34
N LYS A 68 -12.69 -8.20 7.55
CA LYS A 68 -12.79 -7.78 6.15
C LYS A 68 -11.73 -8.44 5.28
N ILE A 69 -12.10 -8.79 4.06
CA ILE A 69 -11.19 -9.28 3.02
C ILE A 69 -11.42 -8.44 1.78
N GLU A 70 -10.33 -7.98 1.18
CA GLU A 70 -10.34 -7.14 -0.02
C GLU A 70 -9.30 -7.67 -0.99
N LEU A 71 -9.73 -8.55 -1.89
CA LEU A 71 -8.86 -9.10 -2.93
C LEU A 71 -8.78 -8.15 -4.12
N ALA A 72 -7.57 -7.93 -4.65
CA ALA A 72 -7.36 -7.05 -5.79
C ALA A 72 -8.13 -7.49 -7.04
N ARG A 73 -8.38 -8.80 -7.19
CA ARG A 73 -9.24 -9.34 -8.26
C ARG A 73 -10.66 -8.77 -8.27
N ASN A 74 -11.18 -8.35 -7.12
CA ASN A 74 -12.51 -7.77 -6.96
C ASN A 74 -12.50 -6.25 -7.11
N MET A 75 -11.31 -5.63 -7.19
CA MET A 75 -11.16 -4.19 -7.37
C MET A 75 -10.97 -3.88 -8.87
N PRO A 76 -11.92 -3.20 -9.53
CA PRO A 76 -11.79 -2.86 -10.94
C PRO A 76 -10.63 -1.88 -11.21
N ALA A 77 -10.23 -1.09 -10.21
CA ALA A 77 -9.10 -0.15 -10.31
C ALA A 77 -7.72 -0.80 -10.09
N ALA A 78 -7.66 -2.06 -9.65
CA ALA A 78 -6.39 -2.72 -9.35
C ALA A 78 -5.65 -3.11 -10.63
N ARG A 79 -4.39 -2.64 -10.77
CA ARG A 79 -3.52 -2.99 -11.90
C ARG A 79 -3.04 -4.44 -11.86
N ARG A 80 -2.82 -4.96 -10.66
CA ARG A 80 -2.42 -6.33 -10.37
C ARG A 80 -3.57 -7.06 -9.68
N LYS A 81 -3.70 -8.36 -9.91
CA LYS A 81 -4.81 -9.17 -9.36
C LYS A 81 -4.33 -10.26 -8.39
N ASP A 82 -3.03 -10.26 -8.16
CA ASP A 82 -2.24 -11.19 -7.37
C ASP A 82 -2.01 -10.70 -5.94
N TYR A 83 -2.81 -9.76 -5.43
CA TYR A 83 -2.67 -9.29 -4.05
C TYR A 83 -4.02 -9.10 -3.36
N GLY A 84 -4.00 -8.95 -2.04
CA GLY A 84 -5.19 -8.67 -1.25
C GLY A 84 -4.85 -8.06 0.11
N PHE A 85 -5.89 -7.53 0.75
CA PHE A 85 -5.83 -6.98 2.10
C PHE A 85 -6.81 -7.74 3.00
N VAL A 86 -6.39 -8.03 4.22
CA VAL A 86 -7.20 -8.74 5.22
C VAL A 86 -7.18 -7.96 6.51
N THR A 87 -8.33 -7.46 6.94
CA THR A 87 -8.49 -6.79 8.24
C THR A 87 -8.97 -7.80 9.27
N PHE A 88 -8.20 -7.95 10.34
CA PHE A 88 -8.53 -8.75 11.51
C PHE A 88 -9.27 -7.91 12.57
N GLY A 89 -9.99 -8.60 13.45
CA GLY A 89 -10.66 -7.96 14.59
C GLY A 89 -9.69 -7.44 15.66
N SER A 90 -8.46 -7.96 15.68
CA SER A 90 -7.46 -7.62 16.70
C SER A 90 -6.07 -7.46 16.07
N HIS A 91 -5.28 -6.53 16.62
CA HIS A 91 -3.90 -6.30 16.20
C HIS A 91 -3.03 -7.56 16.41
N ASP A 92 -3.19 -8.25 17.54
CA ASP A 92 -2.48 -9.51 17.83
C ASP A 92 -2.71 -10.59 16.76
N ALA A 93 -3.94 -10.70 16.22
CA ALA A 93 -4.24 -11.63 15.14
C ALA A 93 -3.56 -11.24 13.81
N ALA A 94 -3.48 -9.94 13.52
CA ALA A 94 -2.75 -9.42 12.37
C ALA A 94 -1.24 -9.68 12.49
N ILE A 95 -0.67 -9.47 13.68
CA ILE A 95 0.74 -9.77 13.97
C ILE A 95 1.02 -11.27 13.81
N ARG A 96 0.23 -12.15 14.42
CA ARG A 96 0.41 -13.61 14.28
C ARG A 96 0.30 -14.11 12.84
N CYS A 97 -0.41 -13.39 11.99
CA CYS A 97 -0.51 -13.70 10.56
C CYS A 97 0.70 -13.17 9.77
N ALA A 98 1.32 -12.09 10.24
CA ALA A 98 2.46 -11.44 9.59
C ALA A 98 3.83 -11.99 10.05
N GLU A 99 3.90 -12.61 11.23
CA GLU A 99 5.03 -13.42 11.70
C GLU A 99 5.15 -14.77 10.96
#